data_AF-A0A9E0HDV4-F1
#
_entry.id   AF-A0A9E0HDV4-F1
#
_cell.length_a   1.000
_cell.length_b   1.000
_cell.length_c   1.000
_cell.angle_alpha   90.00
_cell.angle_beta   90.00
_cell.angle_gamma   90.00
#
_symmetry.space_group_name_H-M   'P 1'
#
loop_
_entity.id
_entity.type
_entity.pdbx_description
1 polymer ?
#
loop_
_entity_poly.entity_id
_entity_poly.type
_entity_poly.pdbx_seq_one_letter_code
_entity_poly.pdbx_strand_id
1 'polypeptide(L)'
;MVKLLTVVLLITSALEAAAQPATTAPAPSPELARDGGIRWYGYQTLAVDAVALGVLALAVEGDDSEVAWLGLGLAVAGPAMVHATHGRTSAAVGSSLLRLGAVAAGLSIGAALETCGPEAHSTCRVEGAMIGALVGWGTAAVIDGVVVARERRAPRVVPTFATTGDGVRVGLGGRF
;
A
#
# COMPACT_ATOMS: atom_id res chain seq x y z
N MET A 1 -9.82 31.49 3.37
CA MET A 1 -10.51 30.46 4.18
C MET A 1 -11.52 29.60 3.40
N VAL A 2 -11.45 29.47 2.05
CA VAL A 2 -12.43 28.67 1.27
C VAL A 2 -11.79 27.63 0.32
N LYS A 3 -10.46 27.48 0.29
CA LYS A 3 -9.80 26.57 -0.67
C LYS A 3 -9.58 25.12 -0.18
N LEU A 4 -9.80 24.83 1.11
CA LEU A 4 -9.55 23.49 1.67
C LEU A 4 -10.67 22.47 1.40
N LEU A 5 -11.87 22.91 0.99
CA LEU A 5 -13.04 22.04 0.89
C LEU A 5 -13.10 21.22 -0.42
N THR A 6 -12.30 21.56 -1.42
CA THR A 6 -12.43 20.97 -2.76
C THR A 6 -11.68 19.65 -2.92
N VAL A 7 -10.65 19.37 -2.12
CA VAL A 7 -9.80 18.17 -2.30
C VAL A 7 -10.43 16.91 -1.68
N VAL A 8 -11.25 17.05 -0.64
CA VAL A 8 -11.95 15.91 0.00
C VAL A 8 -13.11 15.37 -0.87
N LEU A 9 -13.62 16.17 -1.81
CA LEU A 9 -14.81 15.81 -2.61
C LEU A 9 -14.53 14.92 -3.84
N LEU A 10 -13.25 14.65 -4.18
CA LEU A 10 -12.90 13.88 -5.38
C LEU A 10 -12.72 12.37 -5.15
N ILE A 11 -12.74 11.89 -3.89
CA ILE A 11 -12.58 10.46 -3.58
C ILE A 11 -13.95 9.73 -3.55
N THR A 12 -15.07 10.45 -3.44
CA THR A 12 -16.42 9.87 -3.28
C THR A 12 -17.15 9.54 -4.58
N SER A 13 -16.62 9.86 -5.77
CA SER A 13 -17.36 9.78 -7.04
C SER A 13 -17.12 8.53 -7.91
N ALA A 14 -16.49 7.47 -7.39
CA ALA A 14 -16.20 6.26 -8.20
C ALA A 14 -16.83 4.96 -7.68
N LEU A 15 -17.90 5.04 -6.87
CA LEU A 15 -18.71 3.88 -6.50
C LEU A 15 -20.14 4.00 -7.03
N GLU A 16 -20.29 4.18 -8.35
CA GLU A 16 -21.49 3.67 -9.01
C GLU A 16 -21.37 2.15 -9.03
N ALA A 17 -21.88 1.53 -7.97
CA ALA A 17 -22.12 0.11 -7.90
C ALA A 17 -23.18 -0.24 -8.97
N ALA A 18 -22.73 -0.44 -10.21
CA ALA A 18 -23.56 -1.03 -11.24
C ALA A 18 -24.04 -2.38 -10.72
N ALA A 19 -25.34 -2.48 -10.45
CA ALA A 19 -25.98 -3.71 -10.05
C ALA A 19 -25.68 -4.76 -11.11
N GLN A 20 -24.78 -5.69 -10.79
CA GLN A 20 -24.38 -6.73 -11.72
C GLN A 20 -25.61 -7.62 -11.96
N PRO A 21 -26.11 -7.72 -13.21
CA PRO A 21 -27.27 -8.54 -13.52
C PRO A 21 -27.00 -9.97 -13.04
N ALA A 22 -28.03 -10.61 -12.46
CA ALA A 22 -27.96 -11.97 -11.94
C ALA A 22 -27.53 -12.93 -13.06
N THR A 23 -26.22 -13.14 -13.16
CA THR A 23 -25.60 -13.97 -14.17
C THR A 23 -25.71 -15.40 -13.67
N THR A 24 -26.38 -16.26 -14.44
CA THR A 24 -26.47 -17.69 -14.19
C THR A 24 -25.10 -18.23 -13.82
N ALA A 25 -24.98 -18.83 -12.63
CA ALA A 25 -23.69 -19.24 -12.08
C ALA A 25 -22.96 -20.15 -13.09
N PRO A 26 -21.79 -19.72 -13.62
CA PRO A 26 -21.01 -20.56 -14.52
C PRO A 26 -20.64 -21.85 -13.80
N ALA A 27 -20.73 -22.99 -14.49
CA ALA A 27 -20.21 -24.25 -13.97
C ALA A 27 -18.75 -24.03 -13.50
N PRO A 28 -18.36 -24.54 -12.32
CA PRO A 28 -17.04 -24.28 -11.77
C PRO A 28 -15.98 -24.76 -12.76
N SER A 29 -15.23 -23.80 -13.33
CA SER A 29 -14.12 -24.14 -14.22
C SER A 29 -13.09 -24.96 -13.44
N PRO A 30 -12.69 -26.15 -13.93
CA PRO A 30 -11.68 -27.00 -13.28
C PRO A 30 -10.30 -26.34 -13.19
N GLU A 31 -10.10 -25.17 -13.80
CA GLU A 31 -8.85 -24.40 -13.77
C GLU A 31 -8.59 -23.68 -12.43
N LEU A 32 -9.59 -23.55 -11.55
CA LEU A 32 -9.43 -22.93 -10.22
C LEU A 32 -8.95 -23.90 -9.12
N ALA A 33 -8.75 -25.18 -9.45
CA ALA A 33 -8.29 -26.21 -8.52
C ALA A 33 -6.76 -26.34 -8.46
N ARG A 34 -6.02 -25.53 -9.21
CA ARG A 34 -4.56 -25.45 -9.10
C ARG A 34 -4.13 -24.20 -8.35
N ASP A 35 -3.35 -24.47 -7.32
CA ASP A 35 -2.27 -23.66 -6.76
C ASP A 35 -2.62 -22.79 -5.56
N GLY A 36 -1.79 -22.96 -4.51
CA GLY A 36 -1.46 -21.96 -3.52
C GLY A 36 -0.84 -20.72 -4.17
N GLY A 37 -1.60 -20.11 -5.07
CA GLY A 37 -1.20 -19.02 -5.94
C GLY A 37 -0.86 -17.79 -5.12
N ILE A 38 0.13 -17.06 -5.62
CA ILE A 38 0.54 -15.80 -5.04
C ILE A 38 -0.52 -14.77 -5.43
N ARG A 39 -1.26 -14.22 -4.45
CA ARG A 39 -2.14 -13.06 -4.69
C ARG A 39 -1.34 -11.79 -4.47
N TRP A 40 -1.32 -10.94 -5.50
CA TRP A 40 -0.71 -9.61 -5.42
C TRP A 40 -1.71 -8.59 -4.88
N TYR A 41 -1.25 -7.72 -3.98
CA TYR A 41 -2.06 -6.65 -3.40
C TYR A 41 -1.30 -5.31 -3.32
N GLY A 42 -0.21 -5.16 -4.09
CA GLY A 42 0.63 -3.96 -4.07
C GLY A 42 -0.03 -2.67 -4.52
N TYR A 43 -1.13 -2.73 -5.28
CA TYR A 43 -1.90 -1.52 -5.60
C TYR A 43 -2.46 -0.84 -4.34
N GLN A 44 -2.72 -1.60 -3.27
CA GLN A 44 -3.21 -1.05 -2.00
C GLN A 44 -2.13 -0.27 -1.26
N THR A 45 -0.89 -0.78 -1.22
CA THR A 45 0.23 -0.06 -0.60
C THR A 45 0.57 1.20 -1.40
N LEU A 46 0.61 1.11 -2.73
CA LEU A 46 0.85 2.26 -3.61
C LEU A 46 -0.23 3.35 -3.49
N ALA A 47 -1.50 2.97 -3.34
CA ALA A 47 -2.58 3.93 -3.12
C ALA A 47 -2.39 4.68 -1.79
N VAL A 48 -2.00 3.97 -0.72
CA VAL A 48 -1.72 4.60 0.57
C VAL A 48 -0.50 5.53 0.49
N ASP A 49 0.56 5.13 -0.21
CA ASP A 49 1.72 5.99 -0.46
C ASP A 49 1.31 7.27 -1.22
N ALA A 50 0.46 7.16 -2.24
CA ALA A 50 -0.05 8.31 -2.99
C ALA A 50 -0.87 9.27 -2.12
N VAL A 51 -1.73 8.74 -1.23
CA VAL A 51 -2.48 9.56 -0.28
C VAL A 51 -1.53 10.26 0.69
N ALA A 52 -0.53 9.56 1.22
CA ALA A 52 0.45 10.14 2.14
C ALA A 52 1.23 11.29 1.47
N LEU A 53 1.68 11.12 0.23
CA LEU A 53 2.32 12.18 -0.54
C LEU A 53 1.38 13.36 -0.81
N GLY A 54 0.09 13.09 -1.09
CA GLY A 54 -0.92 14.14 -1.22
C GLY A 54 -1.09 14.94 0.06
N VAL A 55 -1.15 14.28 1.22
CA VAL A 55 -1.22 14.94 2.54
C VAL A 55 0.03 15.77 2.81
N LEU A 56 1.22 15.25 2.51
CA LEU A 56 2.48 15.99 2.65
C LEU A 56 2.53 17.22 1.73
N ALA A 57 2.05 17.12 0.49
CA ALA A 57 1.98 18.26 -0.41
C ALA A 57 1.06 19.37 0.13
N LEU A 58 -0.10 18.99 0.68
CA LEU A 58 -1.01 19.93 1.34
C LEU A 58 -0.36 20.58 2.58
N ALA A 59 0.43 19.83 3.35
CA ALA A 59 1.17 20.36 4.49
C ALA A 59 2.17 21.44 4.07
N VAL A 60 2.91 21.22 2.97
CA VAL A 60 3.88 22.19 2.42
C VAL A 60 3.17 23.44 1.92
N GLU A 61 2.05 23.31 1.21
CA GLU A 61 1.28 24.47 0.73
C GLU A 61 0.66 25.28 1.87
N GLY A 62 0.24 24.60 2.94
CA GLY A 62 -0.40 25.23 4.10
C GLY A 62 0.55 25.71 5.21
N ASP A 63 1.84 25.40 5.13
CA ASP A 63 2.83 25.56 6.21
C ASP A 63 2.34 24.96 7.55
N ASP A 64 1.70 23.78 7.47
CA ASP A 64 1.04 23.12 8.59
C ASP A 64 1.83 21.89 9.08
N SER A 65 2.52 22.06 10.20
CA SER A 65 3.35 21.00 10.79
C SER A 65 2.55 19.78 11.28
N GLU A 66 1.29 19.95 11.69
CA GLU A 66 0.45 18.85 12.17
C GLU A 66 0.03 17.97 10.99
N VAL A 67 -0.34 18.59 9.86
CA VAL A 67 -0.63 17.89 8.61
C VAL A 67 0.63 17.22 8.06
N ALA A 68 1.81 17.83 8.22
CA ALA A 68 3.08 17.20 7.83
C ALA A 68 3.34 15.93 8.65
N TRP A 69 3.16 15.97 9.98
CA TRP A 69 3.31 14.79 10.83
C TRP A 69 2.30 13.69 10.50
N LEU A 70 1.06 14.06 10.18
CA LEU A 70 0.05 13.13 9.71
C LEU A 70 0.48 12.46 8.38
N GLY A 71 0.96 13.26 7.42
CA GLY A 71 1.47 12.77 6.14
C GLY A 71 2.62 11.79 6.32
N LEU A 72 3.63 12.14 7.13
CA LEU A 72 4.76 11.27 7.45
C LEU A 72 4.32 9.98 8.16
N GLY A 73 3.41 10.10 9.13
CA GLY A 73 2.83 8.96 9.84
C GLY A 73 2.11 8.01 8.88
N LEU A 74 1.27 8.54 7.99
CA LEU A 74 0.56 7.75 6.98
C LEU A 74 1.52 7.09 6.00
N ALA A 75 2.56 7.81 5.59
CA ALA A 75 3.58 7.30 4.68
C ALA A 75 4.24 6.04 5.27
N VAL A 76 4.65 6.08 6.55
CA VAL A 76 5.41 4.97 7.18
C VAL A 76 4.48 3.86 7.68
N ALA A 77 3.39 4.21 8.36
CA ALA A 77 2.50 3.26 9.03
C ALA A 77 1.45 2.69 8.08
N GLY A 78 1.01 3.46 7.08
CA GLY A 78 -0.08 3.07 6.19
C GLY A 78 0.18 1.76 5.44
N PRO A 79 1.28 1.63 4.67
CA PRO A 79 1.63 0.38 4.01
C PRO A 79 1.85 -0.79 5.00
N ALA A 80 2.42 -0.51 6.17
CA ALA A 80 2.59 -1.51 7.21
C ALA A 80 1.24 -2.05 7.71
N MET A 81 0.24 -1.19 7.89
CA MET A 81 -1.13 -1.59 8.21
C MET A 81 -1.73 -2.46 7.12
N VAL A 82 -1.51 -2.14 5.83
CA VAL A 82 -1.95 -2.98 4.71
C VAL A 82 -1.32 -4.37 4.77
N HIS A 83 -0.02 -4.49 5.04
CA HIS A 83 0.59 -5.81 5.24
C HIS A 83 0.03 -6.55 6.45
N ALA A 84 -0.24 -5.85 7.55
CA ALA A 84 -0.80 -6.41 8.76
C ALA A 84 -2.23 -6.94 8.57
N THR A 85 -3.09 -6.24 7.83
CA THR A 85 -4.46 -6.70 7.53
C THR A 85 -4.48 -7.96 6.65
N HIS A 86 -3.41 -8.18 5.89
CA HIS A 86 -3.17 -9.42 5.13
C HIS A 86 -2.51 -10.53 5.98
N GLY A 87 -2.34 -10.35 7.29
CA GLY A 87 -1.71 -11.32 8.18
C GLY A 87 -0.20 -11.46 8.00
N ARG A 88 0.46 -10.44 7.43
CA ARG A 88 1.89 -10.48 7.07
C ARG A 88 2.71 -9.51 7.92
N THR A 89 2.80 -9.79 9.22
CA THR A 89 3.49 -8.93 10.21
C THR A 89 4.97 -8.71 9.90
N SER A 90 5.70 -9.74 9.43
CA SER A 90 7.10 -9.58 9.03
C SER A 90 7.26 -8.66 7.83
N ALA A 91 6.33 -8.73 6.87
CA ALA A 91 6.29 -7.79 5.75
C ALA A 91 5.94 -6.38 6.23
N ALA A 92 5.02 -6.21 7.19
CA ALA A 92 4.68 -4.91 7.76
C ALA A 92 5.91 -4.20 8.36
N VAL A 93 6.65 -4.89 9.23
CA VAL A 93 7.88 -4.34 9.85
C VAL A 93 8.96 -4.08 8.80
N GLY A 94 9.19 -5.04 7.89
CA GLY A 94 10.17 -4.88 6.81
C GLY A 94 9.86 -3.71 5.89
N SER A 95 8.58 -3.49 5.60
CA SER A 95 8.06 -2.40 4.76
C SER A 95 8.31 -1.02 5.37
N SER A 96 8.10 -0.87 6.69
CA SER A 96 8.45 0.37 7.41
C SER A 96 9.95 0.62 7.45
N LEU A 97 10.75 -0.40 7.75
CA LEU A 97 12.22 -0.27 7.80
C LEU A 97 12.80 0.05 6.42
N LEU A 98 12.29 -0.59 5.37
CA LEU A 98 12.70 -0.32 3.99
C LEU A 98 12.46 1.15 3.63
N ARG A 99 11.28 1.70 3.95
CA ARG A 99 10.97 3.10 3.68
C ARG A 99 11.85 4.06 4.47
N LEU A 100 11.97 3.86 5.79
CA LEU A 100 12.81 4.72 6.63
C LEU A 100 14.28 4.68 6.18
N GLY A 101 14.80 3.49 5.88
CA GLY A 101 16.16 3.31 5.38
C GLY A 101 16.38 3.96 4.02
N ALA A 102 15.46 3.77 3.07
CA ALA A 102 15.56 4.36 1.74
C ALA A 102 15.44 5.89 1.77
N VAL A 103 14.58 6.44 2.61
CA VAL A 103 14.48 7.89 2.84
C VAL A 103 15.76 8.44 3.45
N ALA A 104 16.30 7.80 4.49
CA ALA A 104 17.56 8.22 5.11
C ALA A 104 18.74 8.17 4.14
N ALA A 105 18.83 7.11 3.33
CA ALA A 105 19.82 6.97 2.28
C ALA A 105 19.65 8.05 1.20
N GLY A 106 18.41 8.27 0.75
CA GLY A 106 18.05 9.30 -0.22
C GLY A 106 18.40 10.71 0.25
N LEU A 107 18.02 11.06 1.48
CA LEU A 107 18.40 12.31 2.14
C LEU A 107 19.92 12.52 2.11
N SER A 108 20.67 11.48 2.51
CA SER A 108 22.13 11.55 2.59
C SER A 108 22.78 11.73 1.22
N ILE A 109 22.31 10.97 0.22
CA ILE A 109 22.80 11.05 -1.17
C ILE A 109 22.46 12.40 -1.78
N GLY A 110 21.21 12.85 -1.66
CA GLY A 110 20.76 14.14 -2.16
C GLY A 110 21.53 15.31 -1.55
N ALA A 111 21.73 15.29 -0.23
CA ALA A 111 22.51 16.31 0.48
C ALA A 111 24.02 16.31 0.13
N ALA A 112 24.53 15.22 -0.43
CA ALA A 112 25.93 15.07 -0.84
C ALA A 112 26.16 15.42 -2.31
N LEU A 113 25.14 15.29 -3.17
CA LEU A 113 25.21 15.66 -4.58
C LEU A 113 25.03 17.17 -4.80
N GLU A 114 24.46 17.87 -3.84
CA GLU A 114 24.26 19.32 -3.92
C GLU A 114 25.59 20.07 -3.87
N THR A 115 25.84 20.95 -4.86
CA THR A 115 27.05 21.78 -4.90
C THR A 115 26.68 23.21 -4.52
N CYS A 116 26.92 23.55 -3.25
CA CYS A 116 26.64 24.90 -2.75
C CYS A 116 27.82 25.83 -3.06
N GLY A 117 27.53 26.95 -3.73
CA GLY A 117 28.51 28.02 -3.96
C GLY A 117 28.93 28.73 -2.67
N PRO A 118 30.00 29.55 -2.69
CA PRO A 118 30.51 30.23 -1.51
C PRO A 118 29.50 31.21 -0.87
N GLU A 119 28.52 31.69 -1.63
CA GLU A 119 27.45 32.59 -1.17
C GLU A 119 26.15 31.83 -0.81
N ALA A 120 26.15 30.50 -0.81
CA ALA A 120 24.93 29.72 -0.62
C ALA A 120 24.45 29.73 0.83
N HIS A 121 23.18 30.10 1.02
CA HIS A 121 22.49 30.01 2.30
C HIS A 121 22.31 28.55 2.76
N SER A 122 22.04 28.37 4.06
CA SER A 122 21.84 27.06 4.70
C SER A 122 20.72 26.20 4.09
N THR A 123 19.82 26.80 3.30
CA THR A 123 18.74 26.12 2.58
C THR A 123 19.22 25.29 1.39
N CYS A 124 20.40 25.60 0.82
CA CYS A 124 20.93 24.93 -0.37
C CYS A 124 20.96 23.40 -0.21
N ARG A 125 21.48 22.87 0.91
CA ARG A 125 21.56 21.42 1.13
C ARG A 125 20.20 20.76 1.41
N VAL A 126 19.21 21.54 1.88
CA VAL A 126 17.91 21.00 2.27
C VAL A 126 17.11 20.59 1.04
N GLU A 127 17.18 21.36 -0.04
CA GLU A 127 16.45 21.05 -1.28
C GLU A 127 16.93 19.73 -1.90
N GLY A 128 18.25 19.58 -2.09
CA GLY A 128 18.84 18.34 -2.60
C GLY A 128 18.53 17.14 -1.71
N ALA A 129 18.58 17.31 -0.39
CA ALA A 129 18.19 16.28 0.57
C ALA A 129 16.71 15.88 0.39
N MET A 130 15.79 16.84 0.27
CA MET A 130 14.36 16.58 0.10
C MET A 130 14.05 15.85 -1.22
N ILE A 131 14.69 16.23 -2.32
CA ILE A 131 14.58 15.52 -3.60
C ILE A 131 15.09 14.08 -3.43
N GLY A 132 16.26 13.91 -2.81
CA GLY A 132 16.82 12.59 -2.53
C GLY A 132 15.90 11.73 -1.66
N ALA A 133 15.30 12.31 -0.63
CA ALA A 133 14.32 11.67 0.25
C ALA A 133 13.12 11.14 -0.54
N LEU A 134 12.57 11.97 -1.45
CA LEU A 134 11.42 11.62 -2.28
C LEU A 134 11.76 10.48 -3.27
N VAL A 135 12.95 10.50 -3.88
CA VAL A 135 13.43 9.42 -4.74
C VAL A 135 13.61 8.12 -3.94
N GLY A 136 14.20 8.21 -2.74
CA GLY A 136 14.33 7.08 -1.81
C GLY A 136 12.96 6.50 -1.43
N TRP A 137 12.00 7.36 -1.08
CA TRP A 137 10.62 6.98 -0.79
C TRP A 137 9.98 6.24 -1.96
N GLY A 138 9.99 6.84 -3.16
CA GLY A 138 9.36 6.26 -4.35
C GLY A 138 9.96 4.91 -4.70
N THR A 139 11.28 4.76 -4.57
CA THR A 139 11.98 3.48 -4.78
C THR A 139 11.51 2.42 -3.78
N ALA A 140 11.44 2.75 -2.49
CA ALA A 140 10.94 1.84 -1.47
C ALA A 140 9.47 1.45 -1.70
N ALA A 141 8.61 2.41 -2.06
CA ALA A 141 7.21 2.17 -2.38
C ALA A 141 7.04 1.20 -3.56
N VAL A 142 7.84 1.34 -4.62
CA VAL A 142 7.82 0.42 -5.77
C VAL A 142 8.29 -0.97 -5.38
N ILE A 143 9.40 -1.09 -4.65
CA ILE A 143 9.92 -2.39 -4.17
C ILE A 143 8.87 -3.08 -3.30
N ASP A 144 8.28 -2.34 -2.37
CA ASP A 144 7.26 -2.83 -1.47
C ASP A 144 6.02 -3.31 -2.23
N GLY A 145 5.47 -2.46 -3.12
CA GLY A 145 4.31 -2.80 -3.93
C GLY A 145 4.56 -3.98 -4.88
N VAL A 146 5.70 -4.04 -5.56
CA VAL A 146 5.95 -5.07 -6.59
C VAL A 146 6.44 -6.39 -5.99
N VAL A 147 7.31 -6.33 -4.99
CA VAL A 147 8.02 -7.51 -4.45
C VAL A 147 7.39 -7.95 -3.13
N VAL A 148 7.22 -7.03 -2.19
CA VAL A 148 6.83 -7.38 -0.82
C VAL A 148 5.35 -7.68 -0.74
N ALA A 149 4.47 -6.94 -1.41
CA ALA A 149 3.00 -7.03 -1.35
C ALA A 149 2.40 -8.21 -2.13
N ARG A 150 2.85 -9.42 -1.76
CA ARG A 150 2.47 -10.71 -2.31
C ARG A 150 2.15 -11.68 -1.19
N GLU A 151 0.91 -12.13 -1.10
CA GLU A 151 0.52 -13.15 -0.12
C GLU A 151 0.52 -14.54 -0.76
N ARG A 152 0.96 -15.54 0.00
CA ARG A 152 0.71 -16.94 -0.32
C ARG A 152 -0.60 -17.32 0.33
N ARG A 153 -1.56 -17.80 -0.46
CA ARG A 153 -2.80 -18.32 0.11
C ARG A 153 -2.48 -19.63 0.82
N ALA A 154 -2.68 -19.65 2.13
CA ALA A 154 -2.63 -20.90 2.88
C ALA A 154 -3.73 -21.84 2.39
N PRO A 155 -3.48 -23.16 2.35
CA PRO A 155 -4.54 -24.13 2.09
C PRO A 155 -5.66 -23.92 3.12
N ARG A 156 -6.90 -23.83 2.64
CA ARG A 156 -8.07 -23.70 3.50
C ARG A 156 -8.85 -25.00 3.44
N VAL A 157 -8.71 -25.80 4.49
CA VAL A 157 -9.52 -26.99 4.71
C VAL A 157 -10.81 -26.58 5.40
N VAL A 158 -11.96 -26.95 4.83
CA VAL A 158 -13.29 -26.67 5.38
C VAL A 158 -14.06 -27.99 5.49
N PRO A 159 -14.66 -28.30 6.65
CA PRO A 159 -15.53 -29.46 6.75
C PRO A 159 -16.74 -29.27 5.84
N THR A 160 -17.09 -30.33 5.11
CA THR A 160 -18.26 -30.36 4.22
C THR A 160 -19.23 -31.43 4.68
N PHE A 161 -20.52 -31.08 4.72
CA PHE A 161 -21.59 -32.01 5.03
C PHE A 161 -22.47 -32.15 3.79
N ALA A 162 -22.72 -33.38 3.35
CA ALA A 162 -23.58 -33.69 2.21
C ALA A 162 -24.65 -34.69 2.62
N THR A 163 -25.91 -34.33 2.41
CA THR A 163 -27.05 -35.23 2.57
C THR A 163 -27.21 -36.08 1.32
N THR A 164 -27.24 -37.40 1.48
CA THR A 164 -27.45 -38.39 0.41
C THR A 164 -28.69 -39.24 0.75
N GLY A 165 -29.22 -40.01 -0.22
CA GLY A 165 -30.34 -40.92 0.02
C GLY A 165 -30.09 -41.95 1.13
N ASP A 166 -28.81 -42.28 1.38
CA ASP A 166 -28.37 -43.24 2.40
C ASP A 166 -28.00 -42.59 3.75
N GLY A 167 -28.18 -41.26 3.91
CA GLY A 167 -27.83 -40.52 5.13
C GLY A 167 -26.88 -39.35 4.91
N VAL A 168 -26.21 -38.89 5.98
CA VAL A 168 -25.30 -37.72 5.98
C VAL A 168 -23.85 -38.17 5.84
N ARG A 169 -23.13 -37.60 4.87
CA ARG A 169 -21.68 -37.78 4.69
C ARG A 169 -20.92 -36.55 5.20
N VAL A 170 -19.90 -36.78 6.00
CA VAL A 170 -18.93 -35.76 6.44
C VAL A 170 -17.66 -35.94 5.63
N GLY A 171 -17.16 -34.85 5.06
CA GLY A 171 -15.93 -34.82 4.29
C GLY A 171 -15.10 -33.58 4.59
N LEU A 172 -13.92 -33.52 3.98
CA LEU A 172 -13.10 -32.32 3.95
C LEU A 172 -13.14 -31.79 2.52
N GLY A 173 -13.73 -30.62 2.35
CA GLY A 173 -13.57 -29.81 1.16
C GLY A 173 -12.53 -28.73 1.40
N GLY A 174 -12.22 -27.96 0.37
CA GLY A 174 -11.30 -26.84 0.54
C GLY A 174 -10.50 -26.51 -0.69
N ARG A 175 -9.56 -25.59 -0.48
CA ARG A 175 -8.49 -25.29 -1.42
C ARG A 175 -7.23 -25.89 -0.83
N PHE A 176 -6.70 -26.90 -1.51
CA PHE A 176 -5.50 -27.64 -1.14
C PHE A 176 -4.31 -27.13 -1.95
#